data_AF-A0A7X6Y5E4-F1
#
_entry.id   AF-A0A7X6Y5E4-F1
#
_cell.length_a   1.000
_cell.length_b   1.000
_cell.length_c   1.000
_cell.angle_alpha   90.00
_cell.angle_beta   90.00
_cell.angle_gamma   90.00
#
_symmetry.space_group_name_H-M   'P 1'
#
loop_
_entity.id
_entity.type
_entity.pdbx_description
1 polymer ?
#
loop_
_entity_poly.entity_id
_entity_poly.type
_entity_poly.pdbx_seq_one_letter_code
_entity_poly.pdbx_strand_id
1 'polypeptide(L)'
;YMAGCITPTEVITALEAGTDIIKIFPGSLFGPKIVKALKGPLPQAPLMPTGGVSLDNVKEWIEAGCVAVGVGSELTAGAKEGNYAMITETARQFVTKIKEARKR
;
A
#
# COMPACT_ATOMS: atom_id res chain seq x y z
N TYR A 1 -13.57 -2.15 8.18
CA TYR A 1 -12.58 -3.14 8.69
C TYR A 1 -11.50 -3.37 7.63
N MET A 2 -10.27 -3.77 8.00
CA MET A 2 -9.19 -4.05 7.04
C MET A 2 -8.65 -5.47 7.22
N ALA A 3 -9.04 -6.39 6.34
CA ALA A 3 -8.57 -7.77 6.39
C ALA A 3 -7.15 -7.89 5.81
N GLY A 4 -6.25 -8.55 6.53
CA GLY A 4 -4.92 -8.90 6.02
C GLY A 4 -5.00 -10.13 5.12
N CYS A 5 -4.49 -10.04 3.90
CA CYS A 5 -4.50 -11.12 2.91
C CYS A 5 -3.16 -11.19 2.18
N ILE A 6 -2.84 -12.36 1.64
CA ILE A 6 -1.70 -12.55 0.75
C ILE A 6 -2.03 -13.41 -0.48
N THR A 7 -3.07 -14.24 -0.42
CA THR A 7 -3.50 -15.13 -1.49
C THR A 7 -4.86 -14.73 -2.08
N PRO A 8 -5.18 -15.11 -3.34
CA PRO A 8 -6.48 -14.84 -3.94
C PRO A 8 -7.67 -15.37 -3.13
N THR A 9 -7.56 -16.56 -2.55
CA THR A 9 -8.63 -17.16 -1.73
C THR A 9 -8.95 -16.30 -0.52
N GLU A 10 -7.94 -15.81 0.20
CA GLU A 10 -8.15 -14.91 1.34
C GLU A 10 -8.79 -13.59 0.93
N VAL A 11 -8.40 -13.05 -0.24
CA VAL A 11 -9.02 -11.83 -0.79
C VAL A 11 -10.51 -12.07 -1.07
N ILE A 12 -10.86 -13.20 -1.69
CA ILE A 12 -12.26 -13.57 -1.96
C ILE A 12 -13.03 -13.69 -0.64
N THR A 13 -12.52 -14.45 0.32
CA THR A 13 -13.16 -14.63 1.64
C THR A 13 -13.38 -13.29 2.34
N ALA A 14 -12.41 -12.38 2.28
CA ALA A 14 -12.53 -11.06 2.90
C ALA A 14 -13.57 -10.17 2.19
N LEU A 15 -13.66 -10.25 0.86
CA LEU A 15 -14.69 -9.53 0.09
C LEU A 15 -16.10 -10.06 0.38
N GLU A 16 -16.28 -11.38 0.46
CA GLU A 16 -17.56 -12.01 0.82
C GLU A 16 -17.99 -11.66 2.24
N ALA A 17 -17.03 -11.48 3.15
CA ALA A 17 -17.27 -10.99 4.51
C ALA A 17 -17.58 -9.49 4.59
N GLY A 18 -17.59 -8.76 3.46
CA GLY A 18 -17.93 -7.33 3.40
C GLY A 18 -16.80 -6.38 3.83
N THR A 19 -15.53 -6.77 3.66
CA THR A 19 -14.38 -5.90 3.98
C THR A 19 -14.28 -4.68 3.05
N ASP A 20 -14.06 -3.49 3.63
CA ASP A 20 -13.91 -2.24 2.88
C ASP A 20 -12.56 -2.11 2.15
N ILE A 21 -11.48 -2.61 2.76
CA ILE A 21 -10.10 -2.53 2.24
C ILE A 21 -9.36 -3.84 2.53
N ILE A 22 -8.74 -4.38 1.50
CA ILE A 22 -7.89 -5.58 1.59
C ILE A 22 -6.45 -5.14 1.80
N LYS A 23 -5.90 -5.42 2.99
CA LYS A 23 -4.51 -5.15 3.31
C LYS A 23 -3.63 -6.29 2.78
N ILE A 24 -2.83 -6.02 1.76
CA ILE A 24 -1.86 -6.98 1.25
C ILE A 24 -0.59 -6.91 2.11
N PHE A 25 -0.30 -7.97 2.85
CA PHE A 25 0.83 -7.99 3.80
C PHE A 25 1.48 -9.38 3.93
N PRO A 26 2.83 -9.45 3.99
CA PRO A 26 3.79 -8.36 3.74
C PRO A 26 3.96 -8.10 2.23
N GLY A 27 3.78 -6.84 1.81
CA GLY A 27 3.85 -6.43 0.41
C GLY A 27 5.23 -6.63 -0.22
N SER A 28 6.31 -6.60 0.58
CA SER A 28 7.70 -6.77 0.14
C SER A 28 7.99 -8.12 -0.51
N LEU A 29 7.21 -9.17 -0.21
CA LEU A 29 7.42 -10.49 -0.81
C LEU A 29 7.18 -10.49 -2.33
N PHE A 30 6.28 -9.63 -2.80
CA PHE A 30 5.88 -9.61 -4.19
C PHE A 30 6.11 -8.26 -4.86
N GLY A 31 6.10 -7.15 -4.13
CA GLY A 31 6.15 -5.80 -4.72
C GLY A 31 4.89 -5.48 -5.55
N PRO A 32 4.87 -4.34 -6.27
CA PRO A 32 3.69 -3.84 -6.99
C PRO A 32 3.03 -4.83 -7.98
N LYS A 33 3.78 -5.81 -8.50
CA LYS A 33 3.25 -6.84 -9.43
C LYS A 33 2.11 -7.69 -8.86
N ILE A 34 2.03 -7.86 -7.53
CA ILE A 34 0.90 -8.62 -6.91
C ILE A 34 -0.45 -7.95 -7.16
N VAL A 35 -0.47 -6.62 -7.26
CA VAL A 35 -1.69 -5.85 -7.46
C VAL A 35 -2.33 -6.22 -8.78
N LYS A 36 -1.52 -6.28 -9.86
CA LYS A 36 -1.98 -6.73 -11.18
C LYS A 36 -2.42 -8.20 -11.16
N ALA A 37 -1.69 -9.06 -10.45
CA ALA A 37 -2.02 -10.48 -10.34
C ALA A 37 -3.36 -10.72 -9.64
N LEU A 38 -3.68 -9.94 -8.60
CA LEU A 38 -4.96 -10.02 -7.88
C LEU A 38 -6.10 -9.33 -8.65
N LYS A 39 -5.84 -8.16 -9.24
CA LYS A 39 -6.86 -7.41 -9.99
C LYS A 39 -7.25 -8.06 -11.32
N GLY A 40 -6.43 -8.95 -11.87
CA GLY A 40 -6.79 -9.74 -13.06
C GLY A 40 -8.11 -10.50 -12.85
N PRO A 41 -8.22 -11.40 -11.87
CA PRO A 41 -9.46 -12.08 -11.51
C PRO A 41 -10.40 -11.26 -10.61
N LEU A 42 -9.90 -10.30 -9.84
CA LEU A 42 -10.68 -9.54 -8.84
C LEU A 42 -10.55 -8.02 -9.07
N PRO A 43 -11.00 -7.47 -10.21
CA PRO A 43 -10.80 -6.06 -10.57
C PRO A 43 -11.42 -5.08 -9.56
N GLN A 44 -12.45 -5.50 -8.84
CA GLN A 44 -13.15 -4.73 -7.81
C GLN A 44 -12.43 -4.66 -6.47
N ALA A 45 -11.37 -5.45 -6.24
CA ALA A 45 -10.74 -5.54 -4.92
C ALA A 45 -10.07 -4.21 -4.50
N PRO A 46 -10.43 -3.63 -3.35
CA PRO A 46 -9.85 -2.39 -2.83
C PRO A 46 -8.52 -2.68 -2.12
N LEU A 47 -7.45 -2.85 -2.89
CA LEU A 47 -6.15 -3.29 -2.39
C LEU A 47 -5.33 -2.14 -1.75
N MET A 48 -4.72 -2.42 -0.59
CA MET A 48 -3.76 -1.55 0.10
C MET A 48 -2.53 -2.37 0.56
N PRO A 49 -1.33 -2.19 -0.04
CA PRO A 49 -0.14 -2.90 0.38
C PRO A 49 0.41 -2.32 1.69
N THR A 50 1.04 -3.15 2.50
CA THR A 50 1.81 -2.74 3.68
C THR A 50 3.03 -3.64 3.85
N GLY A 51 4.14 -3.09 4.33
CA GLY A 51 5.42 -3.78 4.44
C GLY A 51 6.18 -3.70 3.12
N GLY A 52 7.30 -2.99 3.11
CA GLY A 52 8.10 -2.74 1.90
C GLY A 52 7.65 -1.56 1.03
N VAL A 53 6.72 -0.72 1.50
CA VAL A 53 6.37 0.54 0.81
C VAL A 53 7.40 1.61 1.17
N SER A 54 7.98 2.25 0.15
CA SER A 54 8.99 3.32 0.27
C SER A 54 8.70 4.48 -0.69
N LEU A 55 9.45 5.57 -0.57
CA LEU A 55 9.36 6.70 -1.49
C LEU A 55 9.75 6.35 -2.93
N ASP A 56 10.53 5.29 -3.12
CA ASP A 56 10.98 4.84 -4.43
C ASP A 56 9.87 4.10 -5.19
N ASN A 57 9.09 3.29 -4.49
CA ASN A 57 8.09 2.41 -5.10
C ASN A 57 6.63 2.86 -4.90
N VAL A 58 6.34 3.89 -4.10
CA VAL A 58 4.96 4.29 -3.80
C VAL A 58 4.16 4.64 -5.06
N LYS A 59 4.79 5.23 -6.08
CA LYS A 59 4.12 5.54 -7.35
C LYS A 59 3.66 4.27 -8.05
N GLU A 60 4.53 3.25 -8.12
CA GLU A 60 4.23 1.98 -8.76
C GLU A 60 3.05 1.26 -8.09
N TRP A 61 2.94 1.33 -6.75
CA TRP A 61 1.79 0.76 -6.04
C TRP A 61 0.47 1.44 -6.42
N ILE A 62 0.46 2.77 -6.50
CA ILE A 62 -0.74 3.54 -6.87
C ILE A 62 -1.09 3.32 -8.34
N GLU A 63 -0.10 3.38 -9.25
CA GLU A 63 -0.28 3.15 -10.69
C GLU A 63 -0.74 1.71 -10.98
N ALA A 64 -0.33 0.73 -10.17
CA ALA A 64 -0.81 -0.65 -10.27
C ALA A 64 -2.29 -0.81 -9.83
N GLY A 65 -2.89 0.22 -9.24
CA GLY A 65 -4.31 0.28 -8.91
C GLY A 65 -4.64 0.16 -7.42
N CYS A 66 -3.66 0.30 -6.51
CA CYS A 66 -3.94 0.35 -5.08
C CYS A 66 -4.74 1.62 -4.71
N VAL A 67 -5.74 1.47 -3.86
CA VAL A 67 -6.58 2.59 -3.40
C VAL A 67 -5.85 3.45 -2.36
N ALA A 68 -4.95 2.84 -1.60
CA ALA A 68 -4.12 3.44 -0.57
C ALA A 68 -2.82 2.64 -0.42
N VAL A 69 -1.88 3.14 0.39
CA VAL A 69 -0.68 2.40 0.82
C VAL A 69 -0.50 2.55 2.33
N GLY A 70 -0.02 1.49 2.99
CA GLY A 70 0.39 1.52 4.39
C GLY A 70 1.90 1.70 4.52
N VAL A 71 2.33 2.79 5.14
CA VAL A 71 3.74 3.13 5.38
C VAL A 71 4.05 3.05 6.88
N GLY A 72 5.18 2.43 7.22
CA GLY A 72 5.61 2.20 8.61
C GLY A 72 7.02 2.71 8.83
N SER A 73 7.99 1.79 8.91
CA SER A 73 9.40 2.09 9.25
C SER A 73 10.03 3.20 8.41
N GLU A 74 9.71 3.28 7.12
CA GLU A 74 10.18 4.35 6.23
C GLU A 74 9.72 5.74 6.70
N LEU A 75 8.44 5.86 7.07
CA LEU A 75 7.85 7.12 7.53
C LEU A 75 8.43 7.53 8.90
N THR A 76 8.65 6.56 9.79
CA THR A 76 9.01 6.83 11.19
C THR A 76 10.52 6.75 11.47
N ALA A 77 11.38 6.68 10.45
CA ALA A 77 12.82 6.48 10.62
C ALA A 77 13.46 7.51 11.56
N GLY A 78 13.11 8.79 11.41
CA GLY A 78 13.63 9.88 12.25
C GLY A 78 13.20 9.85 13.72
N ALA A 79 12.19 9.05 14.09
CA ALA A 79 11.67 9.01 15.46
C ALA A 79 12.69 8.50 16.47
N LYS A 80 13.56 7.56 16.05
CA LYS A 80 14.60 6.96 16.91
C LYS A 80 15.62 8.00 17.40
N GLU A 81 15.80 9.07 16.63
CA GLU A 81 16.75 10.16 16.91
C GLU A 81 16.04 11.43 17.38
N GLY A 82 14.73 11.39 17.62
CA GLY A 82 13.92 12.57 17.94
C GLY A 82 13.75 13.56 16.77
N ASN A 83 14.12 13.16 15.54
CA ASN A 83 14.05 14.00 14.36
C ASN A 83 12.64 13.97 13.73
N TYR A 84 11.67 14.61 14.39
CA TYR A 84 10.29 14.72 13.90
C TYR A 84 10.15 15.59 12.65
N ALA A 85 11.12 16.47 12.39
CA ALA A 85 11.17 17.24 11.15
C ALA A 85 11.36 16.32 9.93
N MET A 86 12.23 15.32 10.03
CA MET A 86 12.40 14.29 9.00
C MET A 86 11.11 13.52 8.74
N ILE A 87 10.39 13.09 9.79
CA ILE A 87 9.10 12.38 9.63
C ILE A 87 8.10 13.23 8.85
N THR A 88 8.02 14.53 9.19
CA THR A 88 7.13 15.48 8.52
C THR A 88 7.50 15.63 7.05
N GLU A 89 8.79 15.73 6.74
CA GLU A 89 9.27 15.85 5.36
C GLU A 89 9.01 14.56 4.56
N THR A 90 9.31 13.40 5.12
CA THR A 90 9.00 12.10 4.50
C THR A 90 7.50 11.96 4.22
N ALA A 91 6.64 12.36 5.16
CA ALA A 91 5.18 12.36 4.97
C ALA A 91 4.75 13.24 3.78
N ARG A 92 5.31 14.45 3.67
CA ARG A 92 5.04 15.36 2.53
C ARG A 92 5.45 14.72 1.21
N GLN A 93 6.63 14.10 1.16
CA GLN A 93 7.13 13.44 -0.04
C GLN A 93 6.22 12.30 -0.49
N PHE A 94 5.72 11.47 0.44
CA PHE A 94 4.73 10.44 0.12
C PHE A 94 3.46 11.03 -0.49
N VAL A 95 2.88 12.06 0.14
CA VAL A 95 1.66 12.71 -0.35
C VAL A 95 1.88 13.31 -1.74
N THR A 96 3.00 13.99 -1.97
CA THR A 96 3.36 14.54 -3.28
C THR A 96 3.46 13.45 -4.35
N LYS A 97 4.21 12.38 -4.10
CA LYS A 97 4.38 11.27 -5.05
C LYS A 97 3.06 10.56 -5.35
N ILE A 98 2.18 10.37 -4.36
CA ILE A 98 0.84 9.78 -4.55
C ILE A 98 -0.04 10.69 -5.40
N LYS A 99 -0.03 12.02 -5.13
CA LYS A 99 -0.78 12.99 -5.94
C LYS A 99 -0.30 13.00 -7.39
N GLU A 100 1.00 12.90 -7.63
CA GLU A 100 1.57 12.81 -8.99
C GLU A 100 1.13 11.52 -9.70
N ALA A 101 1.19 10.38 -9.02
CA ALA A 101 0.78 9.09 -9.58
C ALA A 101 -0.71 9.06 -9.98
N ARG A 102 -1.58 9.75 -9.24
CA ARG A 102 -3.04 9.82 -9.53
C ARG A 102 -3.43 10.82 -10.62
N LYS A 103 -2.51 11.67 -11.08
CA LYS A 103 -2.79 12.66 -12.15
C LYS A 103 -2.62 12.08 -13.57
N ARG A 104 -2.07 10.87 -13.68
CA ARG A 104 -1.94 10.12 -14.93
C ARG A 104 -3.17 9.26 -15.16
#